data_AF-A0A4Y2PXP5-F1
#
_entry.id   AF-A0A4Y2PXP5-F1
#
_cell.length_a   1.000
_cell.length_b   1.000
_cell.length_c   1.000
_cell.angle_alpha   90.00
_cell.angle_beta   90.00
_cell.angle_gamma   90.00
#
_symmetry.space_group_name_H-M   'P 1'
#
loop_
_entity.id
_entity.type
_entity.pdbx_description
1 polymer ?
#
loop_
_entity_poly.entity_id
_entity_poly.type
_entity_poly.pdbx_seq_one_letter_code
_entity_poly.pdbx_strand_id
1 'polypeptide(L)'
;MGTLSMPIDEAVETPKCSPGTSNAVSPFNISPVPNIKKRTTTRGRKATRSSLITVSPYKDELTKSLEKSAPKNTSLSVPGVRDRPGGKGGKTKGLQKRKIQPTKRYD
;
A
#
# COMPACT_ATOMS: atom_id res chain seq x y z
N MET A 1 41.29 -44.43 35.36
CA MET A 1 41.78 -43.23 34.64
C MET A 1 42.34 -43.68 33.30
N GLY A 2 41.53 -43.63 32.25
CA GLY A 2 41.95 -43.99 30.90
C GLY A 2 41.36 -42.98 29.91
N THR A 3 42.22 -42.27 29.20
CA THR A 3 41.85 -41.30 28.16
C THR A 3 41.72 -42.03 26.83
N LEU A 4 40.55 -41.94 26.18
CA LEU A 4 40.37 -42.40 24.81
C LEU A 4 40.80 -41.28 23.85
N SER A 5 41.88 -41.48 23.11
CA SER A 5 42.34 -40.57 22.05
C SER A 5 41.56 -40.81 20.76
N MET A 6 40.95 -39.76 20.21
CA MET A 6 40.44 -39.79 18.84
C MET A 6 41.60 -39.63 17.85
N PRO A 7 41.66 -40.42 16.76
CA PRO A 7 42.59 -40.15 15.67
C PRO A 7 42.12 -38.91 14.90
N ILE A 8 43.05 -37.99 14.62
CA ILE A 8 42.81 -36.83 13.75
C ILE A 8 43.29 -37.26 12.36
N ASP A 9 42.35 -37.58 11.47
CA ASP A 9 42.66 -37.75 10.06
C ASP A 9 43.00 -36.38 9.47
N GLU A 10 44.24 -36.25 9.03
CA GLU A 10 44.79 -35.08 8.34
C GLU A 10 44.18 -34.99 6.93
N ALA A 11 43.01 -34.36 6.83
CA ALA A 11 42.47 -33.88 5.56
C ALA A 11 41.88 -32.49 5.77
N VAL A 12 42.75 -31.48 5.80
CA VAL A 12 42.35 -30.09 5.61
C VAL A 12 41.91 -29.96 4.15
N GLU A 13 40.64 -30.26 3.88
CA GLU A 13 40.00 -29.79 2.66
C GLU A 13 39.99 -28.26 2.71
N THR A 14 40.94 -27.67 1.99
CA THR A 14 40.83 -26.26 1.60
C THR A 14 39.54 -26.09 0.81
N PRO A 15 38.67 -25.11 1.14
CA PRO A 15 37.55 -24.80 0.28
C PRO A 15 38.13 -24.25 -1.03
N LYS A 16 38.14 -25.06 -2.09
CA LYS A 16 38.51 -24.59 -3.43
C LYS A 16 37.48 -23.55 -3.86
N CYS A 17 37.88 -22.29 -3.79
CA CYS A 17 37.14 -21.19 -4.40
C CYS A 17 37.15 -21.43 -5.91
N SER A 18 35.97 -21.65 -6.50
CA SER A 18 35.82 -21.63 -7.94
C SER A 18 36.21 -20.23 -8.45
N PRO A 19 36.84 -20.10 -9.62
CA PRO A 19 37.05 -18.81 -10.25
C PRO A 19 35.68 -18.24 -10.63
N GLY A 20 35.00 -17.62 -9.69
CA GLY A 20 33.85 -16.79 -9.96
C GLY A 20 34.34 -15.69 -10.90
N THR A 21 33.63 -15.47 -12.00
CA THR A 21 33.89 -14.34 -12.90
C THR A 21 33.56 -13.05 -12.15
N SER A 22 34.43 -12.63 -11.24
CA SER A 22 34.36 -11.35 -10.57
C SER A 22 34.82 -10.31 -11.59
N ASN A 23 33.90 -9.89 -12.46
CA ASN A 23 34.13 -8.71 -13.28
C ASN A 23 34.36 -7.55 -12.30
N ALA A 24 35.54 -6.95 -12.33
CA ALA A 24 35.84 -5.78 -11.54
C ALA A 24 34.93 -4.63 -12.00
N VAL A 25 33.84 -4.39 -11.26
CA VAL A 25 32.91 -3.31 -11.55
C VAL A 25 33.46 -2.03 -10.93
N SER A 26 34.05 -1.18 -11.78
CA SER A 26 34.41 0.18 -11.39
C SER A 26 33.16 0.99 -11.06
N PRO A 27 33.20 1.92 -10.08
CA PRO A 27 32.09 2.84 -9.82
C PRO A 27 31.62 3.59 -11.07
N PHE A 28 32.54 3.85 -12.00
CA PHE A 28 32.24 4.50 -13.28
C PHE A 28 31.45 3.62 -14.26
N ASN A 29 31.40 2.31 -14.04
CA ASN A 29 30.61 1.36 -14.83
C ASN A 29 29.14 1.31 -14.40
N ILE A 30 28.75 2.07 -13.37
CA ILE A 30 27.39 2.10 -12.82
C ILE A 30 26.66 3.32 -13.39
N SER A 31 25.53 3.10 -14.05
CA SER A 31 24.68 4.19 -14.53
C SER A 31 24.13 5.01 -13.34
N PRO A 32 23.94 6.33 -13.50
CA PRO A 32 23.37 7.16 -12.44
C PRO A 32 21.98 6.65 -12.02
N VAL A 33 21.64 6.85 -10.75
CA VAL A 33 20.36 6.42 -10.18
C VAL A 33 19.21 7.04 -10.98
N PRO A 34 18.26 6.24 -11.50
CA PRO A 34 17.14 6.77 -12.27
C PRO A 34 16.31 7.73 -11.42
N ASN A 35 15.85 8.83 -12.03
CA ASN A 35 15.07 9.85 -11.33
C ASN A 35 13.66 9.31 -11.00
N ILE A 36 13.42 9.02 -9.72
CA ILE A 36 12.12 8.59 -9.20
C ILE A 36 11.19 9.80 -9.06
N LYS A 37 10.51 10.15 -10.15
CA LYS A 37 9.43 11.16 -10.10
C LYS A 37 8.19 10.57 -9.45
N LYS A 38 7.59 11.32 -8.52
CA LYS A 38 6.28 10.96 -7.95
C LYS A 38 5.21 11.07 -9.04
N ARG A 39 4.39 10.03 -9.21
CA ARG A 39 3.25 10.04 -10.13
C ARG A 39 2.08 10.78 -9.50
N THR A 40 1.48 11.71 -10.24
CA THR A 40 0.20 12.33 -9.85
C THR A 40 -0.89 11.27 -9.82
N THR A 41 -1.58 11.12 -8.69
CA THR A 41 -2.68 10.15 -8.53
C THR A 41 -4.02 10.88 -8.44
N THR A 42 -5.07 10.32 -9.04
CA THR A 42 -6.46 10.83 -8.93
C THR A 42 -7.14 10.43 -7.61
N ARG A 43 -6.39 9.85 -6.66
CA ARG A 43 -6.89 9.41 -5.37
C ARG A 43 -7.30 10.63 -4.53
N GLY A 44 -8.58 10.71 -4.18
CA GLY A 44 -9.14 11.83 -3.43
C GLY A 44 -9.71 12.96 -4.30
N ARG A 45 -9.62 12.87 -5.64
CA ARG A 45 -10.34 13.79 -6.53
C ARG A 45 -11.84 13.56 -6.36
N LYS A 46 -12.60 14.63 -6.12
CA LYS A 46 -14.07 14.55 -6.00
C LYS A 46 -14.67 14.15 -7.35
N ALA A 47 -15.76 13.39 -7.29
CA ALA A 47 -16.54 13.07 -8.48
C ALA A 47 -17.03 14.37 -9.13
N THR A 48 -16.98 14.43 -10.47
CA THR A 48 -17.55 15.55 -11.22
C THR A 48 -19.08 15.46 -11.13
N ARG A 49 -19.75 16.58 -10.88
CA ARG A 49 -21.22 16.64 -10.90
C ARG A 49 -21.66 16.53 -12.36
N SER A 50 -22.49 15.53 -12.68
CA SER A 50 -23.17 15.45 -13.97
C SER A 50 -24.45 16.30 -13.94
N SER A 51 -24.88 16.77 -15.11
CA SER A 51 -26.19 17.38 -15.31
C SER A 51 -26.93 16.60 -16.39
N LEU A 52 -28.25 16.41 -16.22
CA LEU A 52 -29.11 15.84 -17.25
C LEU A 52 -29.48 16.94 -18.24
N ILE A 53 -29.16 16.73 -19.51
CA ILE A 53 -29.51 17.66 -20.59
C ILE A 53 -30.98 17.41 -20.96
N THR A 54 -31.88 18.25 -20.44
CA THR A 54 -33.35 18.09 -20.56
C THR A 54 -33.90 18.38 -21.95
N VAL A 55 -33.13 19.04 -22.82
CA VAL A 55 -33.51 19.38 -24.21
C VAL A 55 -32.75 18.52 -25.24
N SER A 56 -32.20 17.38 -24.79
CA SER A 56 -31.54 16.44 -25.68
C SER A 56 -32.56 15.82 -26.66
N PRO A 57 -32.23 15.66 -27.96
CA PRO A 57 -33.07 14.95 -28.93
C PRO A 57 -33.35 13.48 -28.53
N TYR A 58 -32.64 12.97 -27.52
CA TYR A 58 -32.78 11.62 -26.98
C TYR A 58 -33.55 11.56 -25.63
N LYS A 59 -34.12 12.68 -25.18
CA LYS A 59 -34.81 12.79 -23.87
C LYS A 59 -35.94 11.75 -23.73
N ASP A 60 -36.79 11.62 -24.75
CA ASP A 60 -37.97 10.75 -24.68
C ASP A 60 -37.59 9.26 -24.77
N GLU A 61 -36.46 8.93 -25.40
CA GLU A 61 -35.94 7.57 -25.45
C GLU A 61 -35.27 7.18 -24.11
N LEU A 62 -34.56 8.13 -23.48
CA LEU A 62 -34.01 7.95 -22.13
C LEU A 62 -35.09 7.70 -21.10
N THR A 63 -36.14 8.52 -21.05
CA THR A 63 -37.21 8.37 -20.06
C THR A 63 -37.91 7.03 -20.21
N LYS A 64 -38.24 6.62 -21.45
CA LYS A 64 -38.80 5.30 -21.74
C LYS A 64 -37.87 4.16 -21.33
N SER A 65 -36.56 4.29 -21.55
CA SER A 65 -35.58 3.26 -21.14
C SER A 65 -35.49 3.14 -19.61
N LEU A 66 -35.53 4.28 -18.90
CA LEU A 66 -35.48 4.33 -17.45
C LEU A 66 -36.73 3.70 -16.85
N GLU A 67 -37.92 4.06 -17.34
CA GLU A 67 -39.21 3.48 -16.93
C GLU A 67 -39.28 1.98 -17.23
N LYS A 68 -38.68 1.52 -18.34
CA LYS A 68 -38.59 0.10 -18.67
C LYS A 68 -37.64 -0.66 -17.74
N SER A 69 -36.55 -0.03 -17.32
CA SER A 69 -35.56 -0.60 -16.40
C SER A 69 -35.95 -0.48 -14.92
N ALA A 70 -36.94 0.35 -14.61
CA ALA A 70 -37.43 0.51 -13.25
C ALA A 70 -38.00 -0.83 -12.76
N PRO A 71 -37.65 -1.25 -11.53
CA PRO A 71 -38.07 -2.54 -11.01
C PRO A 71 -39.60 -2.58 -10.90
N LYS A 72 -40.24 -3.38 -11.78
CA LYS A 72 -41.67 -3.65 -11.75
C LYS A 72 -41.95 -4.54 -10.55
N ASN A 73 -42.37 -3.90 -9.46
CA ASN A 73 -42.94 -4.54 -8.29
C ASN A 73 -41.98 -5.57 -7.65
N THR A 74 -41.05 -5.08 -6.85
CA THR A 74 -40.65 -5.88 -5.69
C THR A 74 -40.93 -5.02 -4.48
N SER A 75 -42.03 -5.34 -3.79
CA SER A 75 -42.28 -4.91 -2.42
C SER A 75 -41.21 -5.54 -1.53
N LEU A 76 -39.99 -5.01 -1.58
CA LEU A 76 -39.03 -5.20 -0.50
C LEU A 76 -39.49 -4.26 0.61
N SER A 77 -40.49 -4.72 1.37
CA SER A 77 -40.63 -4.29 2.75
C SER A 77 -39.28 -4.54 3.41
N VAL A 78 -38.58 -3.48 3.77
CA VAL A 78 -37.37 -3.56 4.58
C VAL A 78 -37.75 -3.18 6.00
N PRO A 79 -38.17 -4.11 6.87
CA PRO A 79 -38.13 -3.87 8.31
C PRO A 79 -36.68 -4.16 8.74
N GLY A 80 -35.80 -3.20 8.49
CA GLY A 80 -34.36 -3.42 8.67
C GLY A 80 -33.51 -2.17 8.82
N VAL A 81 -34.11 -0.98 8.88
CA VAL A 81 -33.40 0.21 9.36
C VAL A 81 -33.31 0.08 10.88
N ARG A 82 -32.30 -0.66 11.35
CA ARG A 82 -31.85 -0.52 12.73
C ARG A 82 -31.18 0.84 12.84
N ASP A 83 -31.78 1.73 13.62
CA ASP A 83 -31.09 2.90 14.16
C ASP A 83 -29.88 2.41 14.95
N ARG A 84 -28.72 2.34 14.28
CA ARG A 84 -27.46 2.10 14.97
C ARG A 84 -27.15 3.37 15.76
N PRO A 85 -27.11 3.32 17.10
CA PRO A 85 -26.76 4.49 17.87
C PRO A 85 -25.36 4.92 17.45
N GLY A 86 -25.24 6.20 17.08
CA GLY A 86 -24.03 6.79 16.53
C GLY A 86 -22.80 6.41 17.35
N GLY A 87 -21.82 5.81 16.65
CA GLY A 87 -20.53 5.49 17.23
C GLY A 87 -19.85 6.76 17.71
N LYS A 88 -19.99 7.06 19.00
CA LYS A 88 -19.13 8.00 19.71
C LYS A 88 -17.72 7.40 19.74
N GLY A 89 -16.95 7.65 18.68
CA GLY A 89 -15.52 7.42 18.68
C GLY A 89 -14.90 8.25 19.79
N GLY A 90 -14.54 7.59 20.89
CA GLY A 90 -13.93 8.21 22.05
C GLY A 90 -12.67 8.97 21.64
N LYS A 91 -12.62 10.27 21.96
CA LYS A 91 -11.38 11.05 21.91
C LYS A 91 -10.42 10.44 22.92
N THR A 92 -9.43 9.67 22.46
CA THR A 92 -8.26 9.40 23.28
C THR A 92 -7.45 10.69 23.40
N LYS A 93 -7.28 11.17 24.63
CA LYS A 93 -6.32 12.24 24.95
C LYS A 93 -4.92 11.64 24.71
N GLY A 94 -4.37 11.91 23.53
CA GLY A 94 -3.03 11.45 23.16
C GLY A 94 -1.98 11.94 24.17
N LEU A 95 -1.03 11.06 24.49
CA LEU A 95 0.11 11.31 25.36
C LEU A 95 0.89 12.54 24.85
N GLN A 96 1.02 13.57 25.68
CA GLN A 96 1.80 14.77 25.30
C GLN A 96 3.28 14.38 25.16
N LYS A 97 3.79 14.39 23.93
CA LYS A 97 5.23 14.23 23.66
C LYS A 97 6.00 15.31 24.42
N ARG A 98 6.86 14.91 25.35
CA ARG A 98 7.87 15.80 25.94
C ARG A 98 8.92 16.11 24.87
N LYS A 99 9.26 17.39 24.71
CA LYS A 99 10.33 17.83 23.80
C LYS A 99 11.68 17.45 24.41
N ILE A 100 12.43 16.61 23.71
CA ILE A 100 13.81 16.28 24.07
C ILE A 100 14.69 17.46 23.65
N GLN A 101 15.46 18.01 24.58
CA GLN A 101 16.43 19.07 24.33
C GLN A 101 17.71 18.47 23.72
N PRO A 102 18.36 19.12 22.75
CA PRO A 102 19.60 18.63 22.17
C PRO A 102 20.76 18.77 23.17
N THR A 103 21.39 17.65 23.52
CA THR A 103 22.64 17.64 24.28
C THR A 103 23.77 18.10 23.38
N LYS A 104 24.48 19.17 23.77
CA LYS A 104 25.69 19.61 23.07
C LYS A 104 26.75 18.51 23.18
N ARG A 105 27.34 18.16 22.03
CA ARG A 105 28.60 17.41 21.98
C ARG A 105 29.72 18.45 21.92
N TYR A 106 30.71 18.32 22.80
CA TYR A 106 31.97 19.05 22.65
C TYR A 106 32.84 18.29 21.66
N ASP A 107 33.56 19.04 20.82
CA ASP A 107 34.50 18.54 19.80
C ASP A 107 35.73 17.88 20.42
#